data_AF-A0A2F0A5F2-F1
#
_entry.id   AF-A0A2F0A5F2-F1
#
_cell.length_a   1.000
_cell.length_b   1.000
_cell.length_c   1.000
_cell.angle_alpha   90.00
_cell.angle_beta   90.00
_cell.angle_gamma   90.00
#
_symmetry.space_group_name_H-M   'P 1'
#
loop_
_entity.id
_entity.type
_entity.pdbx_description
1 polymer ?
#
loop_
_entity_poly.entity_id
_entity_poly.type
_entity_poly.pdbx_seq_one_letter_code
_entity_poly.pdbx_strand_id
1 'polypeptide(L)'
;MLKIDRSLKYSDLNEEISNLWSLSGDKILNIESHYDHGKGAPVFTSSGKYTTRGWTEWTQGFEYGSAALQFEATQDEQFLEIARSNTLEKMAPHVTHFGVHDHGFNNVSTYGNLLRMLRND
;
A
#
# COMPACT_ATOMS: atom_id res chain seq x y z
N MET A 1 -7.65 -36.20 0.45
CA MET A 1 -8.13 -35.43 -0.71
C MET A 1 -8.99 -34.28 -0.19
N LEU A 2 -8.65 -33.02 -0.51
CA LEU A 2 -9.44 -31.86 -0.10
C LEU A 2 -10.80 -31.89 -0.81
N LYS A 3 -11.89 -31.76 -0.05
CA LYS A 3 -13.25 -31.60 -0.60
C LYS A 3 -13.53 -30.11 -0.79
N ILE A 4 -13.94 -29.73 -2.00
CA ILE A 4 -14.39 -28.37 -2.31
C ILE A 4 -15.81 -28.20 -1.77
N ASP A 5 -16.03 -27.19 -0.95
CA ASP A 5 -17.36 -26.75 -0.57
C ASP A 5 -17.96 -25.89 -1.69
N ARG A 6 -19.04 -26.38 -2.32
CA ARG A 6 -19.73 -25.69 -3.41
C ARG A 6 -20.85 -24.77 -2.93
N SER A 7 -21.11 -24.74 -1.62
CA SER A 7 -22.14 -23.89 -1.02
C SER A 7 -21.66 -22.48 -0.69
N LEU A 8 -20.33 -22.29 -0.62
CA LEU A 8 -19.69 -21.00 -0.39
C LEU A 8 -20.11 -19.97 -1.44
N LYS A 9 -20.48 -18.79 -0.97
CA LYS A 9 -20.81 -17.60 -1.75
C LYS A 9 -19.86 -16.47 -1.41
N TYR A 10 -19.71 -15.51 -2.31
CA TYR A 10 -18.91 -14.31 -2.04
C TYR A 10 -19.40 -13.54 -0.81
N SER A 11 -20.72 -13.54 -0.56
CA SER A 11 -21.35 -12.87 0.58
C SER A 11 -20.89 -13.41 1.93
N ASP A 12 -20.43 -14.67 1.96
CA ASP A 12 -19.98 -15.33 3.17
C ASP A 12 -18.62 -14.78 3.64
N LEU A 13 -17.96 -13.94 2.83
CA LEU A 13 -16.70 -13.26 3.15
C LEU A 13 -16.90 -11.77 3.51
N ASN A 14 -18.13 -11.28 3.55
CA ASN A 14 -18.40 -9.85 3.74
C ASN A 14 -17.83 -9.33 5.07
N GLU A 15 -17.99 -10.09 6.15
CA GLU A 15 -17.49 -9.71 7.47
C GLU A 15 -15.95 -9.70 7.49
N GLU A 16 -15.32 -10.73 6.92
CA GLU A 16 -13.87 -10.85 6.84
C GLU A 16 -13.25 -9.77 5.95
N ILE A 17 -13.90 -9.42 4.84
CA ILE A 17 -13.46 -8.32 3.96
C ILE A 17 -13.58 -6.98 4.70
N SER A 18 -14.68 -6.75 5.43
CA SER A 18 -14.84 -5.53 6.23
C SER A 18 -13.75 -5.42 7.30
N ASN A 19 -13.49 -6.51 8.02
CA ASN A 19 -12.43 -6.61 9.02
C ASN A 19 -11.04 -6.40 8.41
N LEU A 20 -10.78 -6.95 7.22
CA LEU A 20 -9.53 -6.75 6.49
C LEU A 20 -9.28 -5.26 6.21
N TRP A 21 -10.27 -4.54 5.69
CA TRP A 21 -10.12 -3.12 5.37
C TRP A 21 -9.99 -2.24 6.61
N SER A 22 -10.69 -2.57 7.70
CA SER A 22 -10.51 -1.89 8.99
C SER A 22 -9.08 -2.06 9.51
N LEU A 23 -8.56 -3.30 9.53
CA LEU A 23 -7.20 -3.58 9.99
C LEU A 23 -6.13 -3.00 9.06
N SER A 24 -6.40 -2.95 7.75
CA SER A 24 -5.51 -2.33 6.75
C SER A 24 -5.38 -0.83 7.01
N GLY A 25 -6.52 -0.13 7.19
CA GLY A 25 -6.56 1.29 7.51
C GLY A 25 -5.76 1.61 8.77
N ASP A 26 -6.01 0.90 9.87
CA ASP A 26 -5.29 1.09 11.14
C ASP A 26 -3.77 0.95 10.98
N LYS A 27 -3.31 0.00 10.16
CA LYS A 27 -1.88 -0.20 9.92
C LYS A 27 -1.26 0.91 9.07
N ILE A 28 -1.95 1.37 8.03
CA ILE A 28 -1.50 2.48 7.20
C ILE A 28 -1.35 3.74 8.07
N LEU A 29 -2.36 4.04 8.88
CA LEU A 29 -2.31 5.17 9.82
C LEU A 29 -1.22 5.01 10.87
N ASN A 30 -1.01 3.81 11.38
CA ASN A 30 0.05 3.54 12.35
C ASN A 30 1.45 3.76 11.76
N ILE A 31 1.70 3.28 10.52
CA ILE A 31 2.95 3.51 9.81
C ILE A 31 3.17 5.02 9.59
N GLU A 32 2.17 5.71 9.03
CA GLU A 32 2.22 7.14 8.72
C GLU A 32 2.58 7.98 9.95
N SER A 33 2.05 7.63 11.12
CA SER A 33 2.23 8.40 12.36
C SER A 33 3.47 8.04 13.17
N HIS A 34 4.04 6.83 13.02
CA HIS A 34 5.08 6.33 13.93
C HIS A 34 6.37 5.87 13.23
N TYR A 35 6.33 5.62 11.93
CA TYR A 35 7.50 5.09 11.23
C TYR A 35 8.48 6.21 10.87
N ASP A 36 9.76 5.97 11.12
CA ASP A 36 10.84 6.91 10.79
C ASP A 36 11.42 6.55 9.43
N HIS A 37 10.98 7.24 8.37
CA HIS A 37 11.46 7.04 7.00
C HIS A 37 12.93 7.39 6.80
N GLY A 38 13.57 8.07 7.76
CA GLY A 38 15.04 8.23 7.77
C GLY A 38 15.78 6.91 7.87
N LYS A 39 15.09 5.84 8.30
CA LYS A 39 15.61 4.46 8.34
C LYS A 39 15.42 3.70 7.02
N GLY A 40 14.79 4.28 6.00
CA GLY A 40 14.43 3.58 4.75
C GLY A 40 13.05 2.92 4.84
N ALA A 41 12.59 2.27 3.76
CA ALA A 41 11.21 1.79 3.63
C ALA A 41 10.82 0.73 4.70
N PRO A 42 9.56 0.74 5.20
CA PRO A 42 9.05 -0.25 6.14
C PRO A 42 8.67 -1.55 5.41
N VAL A 43 9.47 -2.61 5.57
CA VAL A 43 9.32 -3.84 4.75
C VAL A 43 8.73 -5.02 5.49
N PHE A 44 9.11 -5.19 6.75
CA PHE A 44 8.66 -6.32 7.56
C PHE A 44 8.58 -5.89 9.02
N THR A 45 7.95 -6.72 9.84
CA THR A 45 7.83 -6.45 11.28
C THR A 45 8.87 -7.25 12.07
N SER A 46 9.48 -6.60 13.05
CA SER A 46 10.28 -7.25 14.10
C SER A 46 9.72 -6.83 15.46
N SER A 47 9.37 -7.80 16.29
CA SER A 47 8.70 -7.55 17.59
C SER A 47 7.46 -6.65 17.47
N GLY A 48 6.66 -6.85 16.41
CA GLY A 48 5.43 -6.09 16.16
C GLY A 48 5.62 -4.68 15.59
N LYS A 49 6.85 -4.25 15.27
CA LYS A 49 7.13 -2.94 14.68
C LYS A 49 7.69 -3.07 13.29
N TYR A 50 7.22 -2.26 12.34
CA TYR A 50 7.83 -2.17 11.02
C TYR A 50 9.30 -1.75 11.13
N THR A 51 10.14 -2.39 10.33
CA THR A 51 11.57 -2.11 10.24
C THR A 51 12.01 -2.24 8.79
N THR A 52 13.15 -1.62 8.51
CA THR A 52 13.84 -1.72 7.22
C THR A 52 14.76 -2.94 7.17
N ARG A 53 15.21 -3.27 5.95
CA ARG A 53 16.48 -3.94 5.68
C ARG A 53 17.26 -3.00 4.76
N GLY A 54 18.59 -3.03 4.77
CA GLY A 54 19.33 -2.41 3.65
C GLY A 54 18.80 -2.97 2.32
N TRP A 55 19.04 -2.29 1.18
CA TRP A 55 18.68 -2.75 -0.17
C TRP A 55 17.17 -2.99 -0.43
N THR A 56 16.28 -2.39 0.36
CA THR A 56 14.82 -2.49 0.17
C THR A 56 14.16 -1.17 -0.20
N GLU A 57 14.90 -0.24 -0.78
CA GLU A 57 14.38 1.04 -1.28
C GLU A 57 13.32 0.82 -2.38
N TRP A 58 13.38 -0.32 -3.06
CA TRP A 58 12.44 -0.75 -4.08
C TRP A 58 11.01 -1.02 -3.58
N THR A 59 10.79 -1.10 -2.27
CA THR A 59 9.45 -1.39 -1.70
C THR A 59 8.68 -0.16 -1.27
N GLN A 60 9.27 1.04 -1.32
CA GLN A 60 8.65 2.25 -0.79
C GLN A 60 7.31 2.58 -1.49
N GLY A 61 7.21 2.32 -2.79
CA GLY A 61 5.96 2.53 -3.51
C GLY A 61 4.79 1.66 -3.04
N PHE A 62 5.05 0.50 -2.42
CA PHE A 62 3.98 -0.32 -1.85
C PHE A 62 3.37 0.32 -0.61
N GLU A 63 4.15 1.06 0.18
CA GLU A 63 3.65 1.76 1.35
C GLU A 63 2.57 2.76 0.97
N TYR A 64 2.90 3.71 0.09
CA TYR A 64 1.96 4.76 -0.32
C TYR A 64 0.91 4.26 -1.31
N GLY A 65 1.25 3.26 -2.13
CA GLY A 65 0.29 2.59 -2.99
C GLY A 65 -0.80 1.85 -2.21
N SER A 66 -0.50 1.37 -1.01
CA SER A 66 -1.50 0.73 -0.13
C SER A 66 -2.56 1.74 0.35
N ALA A 67 -2.18 3.00 0.60
CA ALA A 67 -3.14 4.05 0.91
C ALA A 67 -4.10 4.33 -0.27
N ALA A 68 -3.59 4.30 -1.51
CA ALA A 68 -4.42 4.46 -2.70
C ALA A 68 -5.46 3.32 -2.80
N LEU A 69 -5.04 2.07 -2.60
CA LEU A 69 -5.93 0.91 -2.62
C LEU A 69 -6.95 0.95 -1.47
N GLN A 70 -6.53 1.41 -0.28
CA GLN A 70 -7.42 1.58 0.87
C GLN A 70 -8.54 2.58 0.55
N PHE A 71 -8.22 3.71 -0.10
CA PHE A 71 -9.23 4.66 -0.55
C PHE A 71 -10.22 4.02 -1.54
N GLU A 72 -9.76 3.32 -2.57
CA GLU A 72 -10.68 2.69 -3.52
C GLU A 72 -11.62 1.68 -2.85
N ALA A 73 -11.12 0.93 -1.88
CA ALA A 73 -11.90 -0.08 -1.18
C ALA A 73 -12.92 0.52 -0.19
N THR A 74 -12.60 1.65 0.44
CA THR A 74 -13.37 2.20 1.58
C THR A 74 -14.04 3.54 1.32
N GLN A 75 -13.61 4.24 0.27
CA GLN A 75 -14.01 5.60 -0.08
C GLN A 75 -13.70 6.66 1.00
N ASP A 76 -12.78 6.35 1.91
CA ASP A 76 -12.32 7.29 2.93
C ASP A 76 -11.21 8.20 2.38
N GLU A 77 -11.55 9.48 2.16
CA GLU A 77 -10.70 10.49 1.54
C GLU A 77 -9.38 10.73 2.28
N GLN A 78 -9.28 10.39 3.57
CA GLN A 78 -8.02 10.50 4.31
C GLN A 78 -6.91 9.67 3.65
N PHE A 79 -7.23 8.48 3.14
CA PHE A 79 -6.24 7.61 2.50
C PHE A 79 -5.87 8.08 1.09
N LEU A 80 -6.80 8.75 0.38
CA LEU A 80 -6.47 9.40 -0.89
C LEU A 80 -5.46 10.54 -0.67
N GLU A 81 -5.66 11.34 0.37
CA GLU A 81 -4.74 12.43 0.71
C GLU A 81 -3.36 11.91 1.09
N ILE A 82 -3.28 10.88 1.95
CA ILE A 82 -2.02 10.20 2.29
C ILE A 82 -1.32 9.70 1.02
N ALA A 83 -2.05 9.04 0.12
CA ALA A 83 -1.47 8.51 -1.12
C ALA A 83 -0.92 9.63 -2.01
N ARG A 84 -1.68 10.72 -2.20
CA ARG A 84 -1.28 11.86 -3.05
C ARG A 84 -0.08 12.61 -2.49
N SER A 85 -0.15 12.99 -1.22
CA SER A 85 0.89 13.78 -0.56
C SER A 85 2.21 13.01 -0.49
N ASN A 86 2.19 11.75 -0.04
CA ASN A 86 3.42 10.96 -0.01
C ASN A 86 3.98 10.63 -1.41
N THR A 87 3.10 10.39 -2.40
CA THR A 87 3.56 10.19 -3.79
C THR A 87 4.26 11.44 -4.31
N LEU A 88 3.71 12.63 -4.05
CA LEU A 88 4.31 13.89 -4.48
C LEU A 88 5.65 14.16 -3.78
N GLU A 89 5.68 14.02 -2.45
CA GLU A 89 6.82 14.42 -1.63
C GLU A 89 7.98 13.42 -1.66
N LYS A 90 7.69 12.13 -1.77
CA LYS A 90 8.67 11.06 -1.49
C LYS A 90 9.09 10.25 -2.71
N MET A 91 8.29 10.24 -3.78
CA MET A 91 8.51 9.29 -4.88
C MET A 91 9.31 9.84 -6.06
N ALA A 92 9.53 11.16 -6.13
CA ALA A 92 10.30 11.78 -7.20
C ALA A 92 11.70 11.16 -7.45
N PRO A 93 12.49 10.76 -6.42
CA PRO A 93 13.78 10.11 -6.63
C PRO A 93 13.70 8.79 -7.41
N HIS A 94 12.57 8.08 -7.34
CA HIS A 94 12.38 6.79 -8.01
C HIS A 94 12.03 6.93 -9.49
N VAL A 95 11.64 8.12 -9.96
CA VAL A 95 11.32 8.37 -11.37
C VAL A 95 12.55 8.20 -12.24
N THR A 96 13.70 8.69 -11.78
CA THR A 96 14.96 8.68 -12.54
C THR A 96 15.89 7.53 -12.16
N HIS A 97 15.47 6.65 -11.25
CA HIS A 97 16.24 5.49 -10.81
C HIS A 97 16.19 4.35 -11.83
N PHE A 98 16.79 4.57 -13.00
CA PHE A 98 16.80 3.61 -14.12
C PHE A 98 17.92 2.57 -13.98
N GLY A 99 17.81 1.47 -14.75
CA GLY A 99 18.81 0.40 -14.77
C GLY A 99 18.54 -0.74 -13.78
N VAL A 100 17.40 -0.69 -13.09
CA VAL A 100 16.92 -1.73 -12.17
C VAL A 100 15.54 -2.25 -12.61
N HIS A 101 15.21 -3.50 -12.26
CA HIS A 101 13.97 -4.14 -12.72
C HIS A 101 12.73 -3.78 -11.88
N ASP A 102 12.95 -3.16 -10.72
CA ASP A 102 11.96 -2.75 -9.73
C ASP A 102 11.44 -1.33 -9.91
N HIS A 103 11.86 -0.61 -10.95
CA HIS A 103 11.38 0.74 -11.26
C HIS A 103 9.84 0.82 -11.29
N GLY A 104 9.19 -0.24 -11.78
CA GLY A 104 7.74 -0.37 -11.77
C GLY A 104 7.12 -0.48 -10.37
N PHE A 105 7.78 -1.10 -9.40
CA PHE A 105 7.25 -1.25 -8.04
C PHE A 105 7.06 0.11 -7.37
N ASN A 106 8.00 1.02 -7.55
CA ASN A 106 7.87 2.36 -7.01
C ASN A 106 6.88 3.21 -7.81
N ASN A 107 7.05 3.27 -9.13
CA ASN A 107 6.30 4.24 -9.95
C ASN A 107 4.88 3.79 -10.30
N VAL A 108 4.65 2.50 -10.57
CA VAL A 108 3.30 2.01 -10.94
C VAL A 108 2.40 1.92 -9.71
N SER A 109 2.92 1.46 -8.57
CA SER A 109 2.14 1.36 -7.33
C SER A 109 1.75 2.73 -6.76
N THR A 110 2.43 3.81 -7.14
CA THR A 110 2.13 5.18 -6.70
C THR A 110 1.53 6.03 -7.83
N TYR A 111 2.36 6.68 -8.66
CA TYR A 111 1.91 7.50 -9.79
C TYR A 111 0.95 6.76 -10.73
N GLY A 112 1.23 5.48 -11.01
CA GLY A 112 0.37 4.66 -11.88
C GLY A 112 -1.02 4.43 -11.28
N ASN A 113 -1.11 4.16 -9.98
CA ASN A 113 -2.38 4.02 -9.26
C ASN A 113 -3.20 5.31 -9.33
N LEU A 114 -2.59 6.45 -8.96
CA LEU A 114 -3.27 7.75 -8.99
C LEU A 114 -3.71 8.12 -10.41
N LEU A 115 -2.87 7.87 -11.43
CA LEU A 115 -3.23 8.12 -12.82
C LEU A 115 -4.39 7.25 -13.28
N ARG A 116 -4.46 5.98 -12.85
CA ARG A 116 -5.57 5.09 -13.18
C ARG A 116 -6.88 5.59 -12.57
N MET A 117 -6.88 6.02 -11.31
CA MET A 117 -8.06 6.59 -10.65
C MET A 117 -8.57 7.81 -11.42
N LEU A 118 -7.69 8.77 -11.69
CA LEU A 118 -8.00 10.00 -12.44
C LEU A 118 -8.59 9.77 -13.84
N ARG A 119 -8.38 8.60 -14.44
CA ARG A 119 -8.89 8.25 -15.78
C ARG A 119 -10.21 7.47 -15.75
N ASN A 120 -10.53 6.89 -14.60
CA ASN A 120 -11.70 6.03 -14.44
C ASN A 120 -12.85 6.74 -13.71
N ASP A 121 -12.58 7.92 -13.13
CA ASP A 121 -13.59 8.90 -12.68
C ASP A 121 -14.19 9.67 -13.88
#